data_AF-A0A9D8N302-F1
#
_entry.id   AF-A0A9D8N302-F1
#
_cell.length_a   1.000
_cell.length_b   1.000
_cell.length_c   1.000
_cell.angle_alpha   90.00
_cell.angle_beta   90.00
_cell.angle_gamma   90.00
#
_symmetry.space_group_name_H-M   'P 1'
#
loop_
_entity.id
_entity.type
_entity.pdbx_description
1 polymer ?
#
loop_
_entity_poly.entity_id
_entity_poly.type
_entity_poly.pdbx_seq_one_letter_code
_entity_poly.pdbx_strand_id
1 'polypeptide(L)'
;MKKSLRLVLMAGLVALLFTGCGLGKMVSRYPEVKIQLDDSDLENKGGQVAYQVKGTIPAKYMKKKATMSIVPTVEYNGQTIALKPIEIQGEKAKGTGTTISYKNGGVFTGSGSFEFKDGYEEANLVAVSTATKGKKSHTFDPVPLCEGVKNTASRTRLMPELSDKAGNGTYLLYAAHGYKPEFVTSTAILYFDVNNATLNMNQKLNKGDEAKKAVAAFGQFMNEGRKIDKVIIAGWASPEGEESHNQGLSEKRAEQGKQWFEKEFDKYLRKYAKDNKIKYKDLQKPEIKYEVTAPGEDWSGFESIVEASSIQQKNEILTVVRAQKNPADREQKIREMTDIYNEIADKVLPPLRRVEVGMRCNKNDYTDQQIAEMIYTDPDALSLNEKLYAASMEQDLSKKAQIYADIINKDGNDWRAYNNLAILQVKQEKDLQSAMKNLEKAAAISPSNGIILNNKAIVEMLNGDEEAAMQDFAASATASVEPVRQDYNLAINKIKAGDYDGAAKDMGNKNCDYQMALVQCLQKKYAEAQKTVECIPDKNADVYYLAAVIAANMKDENRFYSNLTEALKLNPELKAQAKKDAEFKKFRKQERFKELVK
;
A
#
# COMPACT_ATOMS: atom_id res chain seq x y z
N MET A 1 40.37 15.27 33.70
CA MET A 1 41.71 14.80 33.27
C MET A 1 41.75 14.67 31.75
N LYS A 2 42.73 15.32 31.11
CA LYS A 2 42.93 15.45 29.66
C LYS A 2 42.90 14.08 28.94
N LYS A 3 42.02 13.90 27.95
CA LYS A 3 42.17 12.86 26.92
C LYS A 3 42.24 13.52 25.55
N SER A 4 43.39 13.30 24.96
CA SER A 4 43.99 13.79 23.72
C SER A 4 43.11 13.70 22.47
N LEU A 5 43.11 14.78 21.71
CA LEU A 5 42.96 14.79 20.25
C LEU A 5 44.01 13.80 19.68
N ARG A 6 43.57 12.64 19.17
CA ARG A 6 44.47 11.74 18.44
C ARG A 6 44.69 12.33 17.05
N LEU A 7 45.67 13.23 16.95
CA LEU A 7 46.40 13.49 15.73
C LEU A 7 47.13 12.18 15.39
N VAL A 8 46.61 11.39 14.47
CA VAL A 8 47.35 10.24 13.94
C VAL A 8 48.46 10.82 13.06
N LEU A 9 49.63 11.01 13.64
CA LEU A 9 50.88 11.07 12.89
C LEU A 9 51.05 9.70 12.20
N MET A 10 50.92 9.66 10.88
CA MET A 10 51.57 8.61 10.10
C MET A 10 52.61 9.25 9.17
N ALA A 11 53.84 8.81 9.40
CA ALA A 11 55.04 9.28 8.76
C ALA A 11 55.13 8.76 7.33
N GLY A 12 55.32 9.71 6.42
CA GLY A 12 55.83 9.52 5.07
C GLY A 12 56.36 10.84 4.50
N LEU A 13 56.77 11.78 5.36
CA LEU A 13 57.40 13.02 4.93
C LEU A 13 58.87 12.72 4.65
N VAL A 14 59.23 12.57 3.37
CA VAL A 14 60.58 12.93 2.94
C VAL A 14 60.67 14.45 3.03
N ALA A 15 60.93 14.96 4.23
CA ALA A 15 61.26 16.35 4.47
C ALA A 15 62.67 16.63 3.93
N LEU A 16 62.78 16.86 2.62
CA LEU A 16 63.95 17.50 2.03
C LEU A 16 63.95 18.98 2.46
N LEU A 17 64.46 19.22 3.66
CA LEU A 17 64.81 20.54 4.17
C LEU A 17 65.96 21.11 3.35
N PHE A 18 65.64 21.93 2.34
CA PHE A 18 66.57 22.90 1.78
C PHE A 18 66.03 24.31 1.98
N THR A 19 66.58 24.99 3.00
CA THR A 19 66.52 26.44 3.16
C THR A 19 67.21 27.13 1.96
N GLY A 20 66.53 28.05 1.27
CA GLY A 20 67.19 29.01 0.37
C GLY A 20 66.36 29.56 -0.81
N CYS A 21 65.88 30.79 -0.69
CA CYS A 21 65.55 31.81 -1.74
C CYS A 21 64.57 31.54 -2.91
N GLY A 22 63.97 30.35 -3.08
CA GLY A 22 63.06 30.09 -4.22
C GLY A 22 61.62 30.56 -4.05
N LEU A 23 60.92 29.98 -3.07
CA LEU A 23 59.47 30.10 -2.84
C LEU A 23 59.13 31.14 -1.75
N GLY A 24 59.96 31.34 -0.73
CA GLY A 24 59.94 32.51 0.17
C GLY A 24 58.55 32.85 0.71
N LYS A 25 58.04 34.06 0.39
CA LYS A 25 56.69 34.54 0.79
C LYS A 25 55.54 33.58 0.46
N MET A 26 55.66 32.67 -0.50
CA MET A 26 54.63 31.66 -0.76
C MET A 26 54.52 30.65 0.39
N VAL A 27 55.64 30.29 1.02
CA VAL A 27 55.70 29.40 2.18
C VAL A 27 55.11 30.08 3.40
N SER A 28 55.65 31.25 3.78
CA SER A 28 55.23 31.94 5.00
C SER A 28 53.81 32.53 4.95
N ARG A 29 53.22 32.69 3.75
CA ARG A 29 51.85 33.22 3.56
C ARG A 29 50.86 32.16 3.08
N TYR A 30 51.21 30.87 3.07
CA TYR A 30 50.27 29.81 2.69
C TYR A 30 48.95 29.83 3.49
N PRO A 31 48.93 30.18 4.80
CA PRO A 31 47.68 30.32 5.54
C PRO A 31 46.69 31.36 4.98
N GLU A 32 47.13 32.26 4.10
CA GLU A 32 46.26 33.21 3.41
C GLU A 32 45.59 32.62 2.15
N VAL A 33 46.05 31.46 1.67
CA VAL A 33 45.41 30.71 0.58
C VAL A 33 44.17 30.01 1.13
N LYS A 34 43.02 30.31 0.53
CA LYS A 34 41.76 29.64 0.88
C LYS A 34 41.54 28.48 -0.07
N ILE A 35 41.33 27.28 0.47
CA ILE A 35 40.96 26.08 -0.28
C ILE A 35 39.78 25.45 0.48
N GLN A 36 38.68 25.22 -0.22
CA GLN A 36 37.47 24.65 0.36
C GLN A 36 36.71 23.87 -0.69
N LEU A 37 35.78 23.02 -0.26
CA LEU A 37 34.78 22.47 -1.16
C LEU A 37 33.70 23.50 -1.46
N ASP A 38 33.07 23.36 -2.62
CA ASP A 38 31.82 24.07 -2.91
C ASP A 38 30.67 23.52 -2.07
N ASP A 39 30.59 22.19 -1.96
CA ASP A 39 29.70 21.47 -1.05
C ASP A 39 30.54 20.60 -0.10
N SER A 40 30.52 20.95 1.19
CA SER A 40 31.21 20.21 2.26
C SER A 40 30.43 19.00 2.78
N ASP A 41 29.19 18.80 2.31
CA ASP A 41 28.35 17.66 2.66
C ASP A 41 28.39 16.61 1.54
N LEU A 42 29.59 16.06 1.32
CA LEU A 42 29.83 14.98 0.36
C LEU A 42 28.94 13.76 0.64
N GLU A 43 28.40 13.16 -0.41
CA GLU A 43 27.50 12.01 -0.34
C GLU A 43 27.88 10.93 -1.37
N ASN A 44 27.66 9.67 -0.99
CA ASN A 44 27.68 8.53 -1.88
C ASN A 44 26.40 8.50 -2.71
N LYS A 45 26.55 8.63 -4.03
CA LYS A 45 25.47 8.54 -5.00
C LYS A 45 25.87 7.53 -6.08
N GLY A 46 25.21 6.36 -6.10
CA GLY A 46 25.52 5.34 -7.12
C GLY A 46 26.89 4.69 -6.97
N GLY A 47 27.48 4.69 -5.76
CA GLY A 47 28.85 4.23 -5.54
C GLY A 47 29.92 5.27 -5.90
N GLN A 48 29.53 6.51 -6.20
CA GLN A 48 30.43 7.61 -6.55
C GLN A 48 30.23 8.81 -5.63
N VAL A 49 31.33 9.49 -5.33
CA VAL A 49 31.35 10.72 -4.54
C VAL A 49 31.90 11.84 -5.42
N ALA A 50 31.02 12.75 -5.85
CA ALA A 50 31.43 13.93 -6.61
C ALA A 50 31.94 15.02 -5.68
N TYR A 51 32.98 15.74 -6.09
CA TYR A 51 33.53 16.88 -5.35
C TYR A 51 33.87 18.04 -6.28
N GLN A 52 33.80 19.25 -5.73
CA GLN A 52 34.31 20.45 -6.37
C GLN A 52 35.09 21.28 -5.35
N VAL A 53 36.37 21.50 -5.62
CA VAL A 53 37.24 22.37 -4.82
C VAL A 53 37.26 23.75 -5.45
N LYS A 54 37.09 24.78 -4.62
CA LYS A 54 37.26 26.19 -4.96
C LYS A 54 38.35 26.78 -4.09
N GLY A 55 39.20 27.61 -4.68
CA GLY A 55 40.23 28.28 -3.91
C GLY A 55 40.53 29.70 -4.36
N THR A 56 41.04 30.50 -3.43
CA THR A 56 41.42 31.89 -3.64
C THR A 56 42.88 32.08 -3.26
N ILE A 57 43.65 32.62 -4.20
CA ILE A 57 45.04 32.99 -4.05
C ILE A 57 45.14 34.50 -3.82
N PRO A 58 45.74 34.98 -2.72
CA PRO A 58 45.79 36.39 -2.41
C PRO A 58 46.75 37.17 -3.32
N ALA A 59 46.54 38.49 -3.38
CA ALA A 59 47.46 39.40 -4.06
C ALA A 59 48.90 39.28 -3.52
N LYS A 60 49.87 39.43 -4.42
CA LYS A 60 51.31 39.35 -4.15
C LYS A 60 51.75 37.99 -3.56
N TYR A 61 50.99 36.92 -3.77
CA TYR A 61 51.32 35.55 -3.35
C TYR A 61 52.00 34.75 -4.45
N MET A 62 51.28 34.46 -5.55
CA MET A 62 51.75 33.54 -6.59
C MET A 62 52.91 34.12 -7.40
N LYS A 63 54.12 33.61 -7.17
CA LYS A 63 55.31 34.10 -7.88
C LYS A 63 55.15 33.89 -9.39
N LYS A 64 55.49 34.92 -10.18
CA LYS A 64 55.32 34.90 -11.64
C LYS A 64 55.88 33.66 -12.34
N LYS A 65 56.98 33.07 -11.88
CA LYS A 65 57.62 31.87 -12.50
C LYS A 65 57.36 30.56 -11.72
N ALA A 66 56.39 30.53 -10.80
CA ALA A 66 56.08 29.35 -10.01
C ALA A 66 54.83 28.62 -10.54
N THR A 67 54.73 27.34 -10.25
CA THR A 67 53.54 26.49 -10.40
C THR A 67 53.11 25.97 -9.03
N MET A 68 51.85 25.58 -8.87
CA MET A 68 51.36 24.90 -7.68
C MET A 68 50.33 23.86 -8.10
N SER A 69 50.52 22.63 -7.63
CA SER A 69 49.59 21.52 -7.77
C SER A 69 48.84 21.34 -6.46
N ILE A 70 47.51 21.41 -6.49
CA ILE A 70 46.63 21.17 -5.35
C ILE A 70 45.96 19.82 -5.56
N VAL A 71 46.26 18.84 -4.70
CA VAL A 71 45.79 17.46 -4.84
C VAL A 71 44.78 17.15 -3.73
N PRO A 72 43.48 17.09 -4.02
CA PRO A 72 42.51 16.53 -3.10
C PRO A 72 42.88 15.07 -2.79
N THR A 73 42.90 14.70 -1.53
CA THR A 73 43.37 13.39 -1.06
C THR A 73 42.38 12.83 -0.04
N VAL A 74 41.90 11.61 -0.30
CA VAL A 74 41.07 10.86 0.66
C VAL A 74 42.00 10.18 1.66
N GLU A 75 41.73 10.36 2.95
CA GLU A 75 42.46 9.75 4.05
C GLU A 75 41.53 8.84 4.86
N TYR A 76 41.83 7.55 4.91
CA TYR A 76 41.04 6.58 5.66
C TYR A 76 41.93 5.45 6.17
N ASN A 77 41.83 5.11 7.47
CA ASN A 77 42.60 4.03 8.12
C ASN A 77 44.12 4.03 7.80
N GLY A 78 44.74 5.21 7.72
CA GLY A 78 46.16 5.37 7.40
C GLY A 78 46.52 5.19 5.93
N GLN A 79 45.55 4.92 5.06
CA GLN A 79 45.71 4.92 3.61
C GLN A 79 45.34 6.30 3.05
N THR A 80 46.06 6.69 1.98
CA THR A 80 45.82 7.95 1.26
C THR A 80 45.59 7.67 -0.21
N ILE A 81 44.54 8.24 -0.78
CA ILE A 81 44.25 8.17 -2.22
C ILE A 81 44.28 9.58 -2.79
N ALA A 82 45.32 9.85 -3.60
CA ALA A 82 45.43 11.11 -4.34
C ALA A 82 44.41 11.14 -5.48
N LEU A 83 43.61 12.20 -5.52
CA LEU A 83 42.62 12.43 -6.57
C LEU A 83 43.21 13.32 -7.68
N LYS A 84 42.37 13.72 -8.64
CA LYS A 84 42.79 14.54 -9.77
C LYS A 84 43.41 15.87 -9.30
N PRO A 85 44.66 16.19 -9.69
CA PRO A 85 45.32 17.42 -9.29
C PRO A 85 44.68 18.65 -9.96
N ILE A 86 44.70 19.77 -9.24
CA ILE A 86 44.31 21.09 -9.72
C ILE A 86 45.57 21.91 -9.88
N GLU A 87 45.93 22.18 -11.13
CA GLU A 87 47.15 22.91 -11.45
C GLU A 87 46.87 24.42 -11.55
N ILE A 88 47.71 25.22 -10.90
CA ILE A 88 47.73 26.68 -11.03
C ILE A 88 49.15 27.17 -11.31
N GLN A 89 49.26 28.31 -11.98
CA GLN A 89 50.58 28.85 -12.37
C GLN A 89 50.65 30.37 -12.32
N GLY A 90 51.87 30.90 -12.17
CA GLY A 90 52.12 32.33 -12.28
C GLY A 90 52.24 32.80 -13.73
N GLU A 91 52.05 34.11 -13.94
CA GLU A 91 52.01 34.79 -15.27
C GLU A 91 53.20 34.53 -16.22
N LYS A 92 54.34 34.03 -15.72
CA LYS A 92 55.58 33.76 -16.47
C LYS A 92 56.09 32.33 -16.24
N ALA A 93 55.29 31.45 -15.66
CA ALA A 93 55.62 30.05 -15.49
C ALA A 93 55.37 29.31 -16.82
N LYS A 94 56.03 28.16 -16.99
CA LYS A 94 55.86 27.28 -18.17
C LYS A 94 55.04 26.03 -17.81
N GLY A 95 54.10 26.14 -16.88
CA GLY A 95 53.27 25.03 -16.41
C GLY A 95 51.97 24.92 -17.19
N THR A 96 51.05 24.13 -16.64
CA THR A 96 49.67 23.99 -17.09
C THR A 96 48.71 24.49 -16.02
N GLY A 97 47.43 24.70 -16.37
CA GLY A 97 46.39 25.08 -15.42
C GLY A 97 46.10 26.58 -15.33
N THR A 98 45.39 26.99 -14.27
CA THR A 98 44.86 28.36 -14.14
C THR A 98 45.98 29.36 -13.87
N THR A 99 46.09 30.38 -14.73
CA THR A 99 47.06 31.48 -14.52
C THR A 99 46.58 32.45 -13.45
N ILE A 100 47.38 32.65 -12.40
CA ILE A 100 47.12 33.53 -11.26
C ILE A 100 48.02 34.77 -11.34
N SER A 101 47.42 35.97 -11.24
CA SER A 101 48.18 37.22 -11.29
C SER A 101 48.97 37.43 -9.99
N TYR A 102 50.25 37.78 -10.11
CA TYR A 102 51.01 38.18 -8.92
C TYR A 102 50.44 39.46 -8.31
N LYS A 103 49.96 40.42 -9.11
CA LYS A 103 49.48 41.70 -8.57
C LYS A 103 48.13 41.54 -7.88
N ASN A 104 47.20 40.84 -8.53
CA ASN A 104 45.80 40.83 -8.14
C ASN A 104 45.38 39.55 -7.39
N GLY A 105 46.21 38.50 -7.41
CA GLY A 105 45.78 37.17 -6.97
C GLY A 105 44.90 36.50 -8.02
N GLY A 106 44.05 35.59 -7.58
CA GLY A 106 43.09 34.91 -8.46
C GLY A 106 42.31 33.82 -7.76
N VAL A 107 41.38 33.22 -8.50
CA VAL A 107 40.58 32.08 -8.05
C VAL A 107 40.91 30.86 -8.91
N PHE A 108 40.71 29.68 -8.35
CA PHE A 108 40.77 28.43 -9.08
C PHE A 108 39.63 27.52 -8.67
N THR A 109 39.26 26.63 -9.58
CA THR A 109 38.25 25.61 -9.36
C THR A 109 38.71 24.30 -9.98
N GLY A 110 38.42 23.19 -9.32
CA GLY A 110 38.61 21.86 -9.90
C GLY A 110 37.56 20.90 -9.38
N SER A 111 37.12 19.98 -10.23
CA SER A 111 36.12 18.97 -9.89
C SER A 111 36.60 17.57 -10.28
N GLY A 112 35.99 16.59 -9.64
CA GLY A 112 36.21 15.18 -9.93
C GLY A 112 35.20 14.31 -9.18
N SER A 113 35.39 13.01 -9.28
CA SER A 113 34.70 12.02 -8.47
C SER A 113 35.66 10.92 -8.04
N PHE A 114 35.27 10.18 -7.01
CA PHE A 114 35.95 8.97 -6.59
C PHE A 114 34.92 7.90 -6.19
N GLU A 115 35.32 6.64 -6.30
CA GLU A 115 34.51 5.51 -5.87
C GLU A 115 34.36 5.51 -4.35
N PHE A 116 33.13 5.34 -3.88
CA PHE A 116 32.85 5.16 -2.46
C PHE A 116 33.28 3.76 -2.02
N LYS A 117 33.94 3.65 -0.87
CA LYS A 117 34.27 2.37 -0.25
C LYS A 117 33.75 2.32 1.17
N ASP A 118 33.44 1.11 1.63
CA ASP A 118 32.96 0.89 2.99
C ASP A 118 33.91 1.49 4.03
N GLY A 119 33.34 2.31 4.92
CA GLY A 119 34.06 3.05 5.94
C GLY A 119 34.44 4.47 5.56
N TYR A 120 34.20 4.90 4.32
CA TYR A 120 34.39 6.30 3.92
C TYR A 120 33.42 7.27 4.63
N GLU A 121 32.44 6.76 5.37
CA GLU A 121 31.69 7.53 6.36
C GLU A 121 32.58 8.18 7.43
N GLU A 122 33.76 7.61 7.66
CA GLU A 122 34.78 8.10 8.61
C GLU A 122 36.02 8.70 7.90
N ALA A 123 36.06 8.72 6.56
CA ALA A 123 37.20 9.26 5.81
C ALA A 123 37.29 10.78 5.90
N ASN A 124 38.51 11.32 5.83
CA ASN A 124 38.74 12.75 5.66
C ASN A 124 39.10 13.05 4.21
N LEU A 125 38.67 14.20 3.70
CA LEU A 125 39.19 14.77 2.47
C LEU A 125 40.06 15.97 2.82
N VAL A 126 41.30 16.00 2.32
CA VAL A 126 42.24 17.10 2.53
C VAL A 126 42.80 17.59 1.19
N ALA A 127 43.26 18.83 1.12
CA ALA A 127 44.01 19.36 -0.02
C ALA A 127 45.51 19.39 0.30
N VAL A 128 46.30 18.62 -0.45
CA VAL A 128 47.76 18.61 -0.37
C VAL A 128 48.31 19.49 -1.49
N SER A 129 48.88 20.63 -1.13
CA SER A 129 49.43 21.58 -2.10
C SER A 129 50.94 21.41 -2.23
N THR A 130 51.48 21.49 -3.44
CA THR A 130 52.92 21.51 -3.70
C THR A 130 53.26 22.62 -4.69
N ALA A 131 54.11 23.58 -4.28
CA ALA A 131 54.55 24.67 -5.14
C ALA A 131 55.96 24.43 -5.68
N THR A 132 56.18 24.70 -6.96
CA THR A 132 57.48 24.53 -7.64
C THR A 132 57.92 25.81 -8.33
N LYS A 133 59.21 26.15 -8.25
CA LYS A 133 59.82 27.25 -9.01
C LYS A 133 61.24 26.86 -9.44
N GLY A 134 61.42 26.58 -10.73
CA GLY A 134 62.67 26.01 -11.23
C GLY A 134 62.88 24.60 -10.65
N LYS A 135 64.05 24.31 -10.10
CA LYS A 135 64.36 23.03 -9.45
C LYS A 135 63.91 22.93 -7.98
N LYS A 136 63.27 23.97 -7.44
CA LYS A 136 62.89 24.04 -6.00
C LYS A 136 61.40 23.75 -5.85
N SER A 137 61.06 22.82 -4.95
CA SER A 137 59.68 22.46 -4.60
C SER A 137 59.45 22.55 -3.09
N HIS A 138 58.20 22.76 -2.68
CA HIS A 138 57.77 22.69 -1.28
C HIS A 138 56.32 22.20 -1.21
N THR A 139 56.09 21.16 -0.41
CA THR A 139 54.76 20.65 -0.08
C THR A 139 54.31 21.28 1.24
N PHE A 140 53.10 21.81 1.25
CA PHE A 140 52.54 22.51 2.42
C PHE A 140 51.75 21.55 3.31
N ASP A 141 51.47 21.98 4.53
CA ASP A 141 50.57 21.26 5.43
C ASP A 141 49.19 21.07 4.76
N PRO A 142 48.58 19.87 4.88
CA PRO A 142 47.28 19.59 4.29
C PRO A 142 46.19 20.52 4.83
N VAL A 143 45.30 20.97 3.95
CA VAL A 143 44.12 21.78 4.32
C VAL A 143 42.91 20.85 4.41
N PRO A 144 42.26 20.68 5.59
CA PRO A 144 41.05 19.87 5.70
C PRO A 144 39.91 20.43 4.83
N LEU A 145 39.28 19.56 4.07
CA LEU A 145 38.17 19.90 3.17
C LEU A 145 36.82 19.35 3.67
N CYS A 146 36.78 18.08 4.10
CA CYS A 146 35.58 17.42 4.60
C CYS A 146 35.93 16.34 5.65
N GLU A 147 35.04 16.14 6.62
CA GLU A 147 35.05 15.02 7.56
C GLU A 147 33.84 14.11 7.25
N GLY A 148 34.11 12.87 6.85
CA GLY A 148 33.12 11.84 6.50
C GLY A 148 32.39 12.07 5.17
N VAL A 149 31.97 10.97 4.55
CA VAL A 149 31.07 10.96 3.39
C VAL A 149 29.72 10.37 3.79
N LYS A 150 28.62 11.05 3.47
CA LYS A 150 27.26 10.57 3.76
C LYS A 150 26.94 9.35 2.91
N ASN A 151 26.31 8.34 3.50
CA ASN A 151 25.90 7.12 2.79
C ASN A 151 24.40 6.86 2.99
N THR A 152 23.56 7.90 2.87
CA THR A 152 22.15 7.84 3.26
C THR A 152 21.35 6.83 2.44
N ALA A 153 21.73 6.63 1.17
CA ALA A 153 21.11 5.65 0.29
C ALA A 153 21.24 4.20 0.78
N SER A 154 22.21 3.85 1.64
CA SER A 154 22.34 2.50 2.20
C SER A 154 21.25 2.13 3.22
N ARG A 155 20.39 3.09 3.58
CA ARG A 155 19.25 2.90 4.49
C ARG A 155 18.00 2.36 3.80
N THR A 156 18.07 1.97 2.53
CA THR A 156 16.95 1.30 1.87
C THR A 156 16.53 0.05 2.64
N ARG A 157 15.25 -0.09 2.95
CA ARG A 157 14.69 -1.25 3.64
C ARG A 157 13.34 -1.62 3.04
N LEU A 158 13.03 -2.91 3.03
CA LEU A 158 11.65 -3.36 2.88
C LEU A 158 10.97 -3.39 4.23
N MET A 159 9.73 -2.90 4.29
CA MET A 159 8.87 -2.99 5.48
C MET A 159 7.60 -3.74 5.10
N PRO A 160 7.59 -5.09 5.15
CA PRO A 160 6.48 -5.87 4.65
C PRO A 160 5.21 -5.76 5.52
N GLU A 161 4.09 -5.47 4.86
CA GLU A 161 2.75 -5.44 5.46
C GLU A 161 1.91 -6.60 4.94
N LEU A 162 1.03 -7.15 5.78
CA LEU A 162 0.07 -8.15 5.32
C LEU A 162 -1.04 -7.47 4.51
N SER A 163 -1.41 -8.06 3.38
CA SER A 163 -2.52 -7.57 2.56
C SER A 163 -3.18 -8.70 1.77
N ASP A 164 -4.50 -8.60 1.60
CA ASP A 164 -5.26 -9.47 0.68
C ASP A 164 -5.28 -8.92 -0.75
N LYS A 165 -4.73 -7.73 -0.96
CA LYS A 165 -4.72 -7.03 -2.26
C LYS A 165 -3.33 -6.56 -2.61
N ALA A 166 -2.95 -6.82 -3.86
CA ALA A 166 -1.77 -6.22 -4.46
C ALA A 166 -1.92 -4.69 -4.49
N GLY A 167 -0.83 -4.00 -4.22
CA GLY A 167 -0.74 -2.54 -4.27
C GLY A 167 0.67 -2.12 -4.61
N ASN A 168 0.87 -0.84 -4.92
CA ASN A 168 2.22 -0.30 -5.00
C ASN A 168 2.77 -0.27 -3.58
N GLY A 169 3.72 -1.13 -3.22
CA GLY A 169 4.24 -1.27 -1.86
C GLY A 169 4.87 -2.64 -1.61
N THR A 170 5.39 -2.84 -0.40
CA THR A 170 5.91 -4.14 0.03
C THR A 170 4.83 -4.89 0.80
N TYR A 171 4.02 -5.65 0.06
CA TYR A 171 2.93 -6.41 0.65
C TYR A 171 3.23 -7.90 0.61
N LEU A 172 3.12 -8.57 1.75
CA LEU A 172 2.94 -10.01 1.83
C LEU A 172 1.50 -10.31 1.46
N LEU A 173 1.30 -10.99 0.33
CA LEU A 173 0.00 -11.12 -0.31
C LEU A 173 -0.65 -12.47 -0.02
N TYR A 174 -1.84 -12.43 0.58
CA TYR A 174 -2.71 -13.60 0.63
C TYR A 174 -3.24 -13.91 -0.76
N ALA A 175 -3.27 -15.20 -1.09
CA ALA A 175 -3.99 -15.72 -2.23
C ALA A 175 -5.50 -15.77 -1.93
N ALA A 176 -6.32 -15.44 -2.92
CA ALA A 176 -7.77 -15.43 -2.79
C ALA A 176 -8.34 -16.83 -2.53
N HIS A 177 -9.29 -16.93 -1.59
CA HIS A 177 -9.94 -18.19 -1.21
C HIS A 177 -10.81 -18.79 -2.33
N GLY A 178 -11.28 -18.00 -3.30
CA GLY A 178 -12.06 -18.46 -4.44
C GLY A 178 -13.53 -18.81 -4.16
N TYR A 179 -13.95 -18.89 -2.88
CA TYR A 179 -15.37 -18.99 -2.49
C TYR A 179 -16.20 -17.81 -3.01
N LYS A 180 -17.35 -18.10 -3.62
CA LYS A 180 -18.34 -17.13 -4.07
C LYS A 180 -19.72 -17.57 -3.57
N PRO A 181 -20.47 -16.72 -2.85
CA PRO A 181 -21.86 -17.02 -2.53
C PRO A 181 -22.70 -16.96 -3.81
N GLU A 182 -23.53 -17.98 -4.05
CA GLU A 182 -24.47 -18.02 -5.18
C GLU A 182 -25.88 -17.89 -4.63
N PHE A 183 -26.66 -16.91 -5.09
CA PHE A 183 -28.01 -16.67 -4.57
C PHE A 183 -29.08 -16.94 -5.62
N VAL A 184 -30.18 -17.53 -5.18
CA VAL A 184 -31.37 -17.81 -5.99
C VAL A 184 -32.60 -17.25 -5.27
N THR A 185 -33.57 -16.74 -6.03
CA THR A 185 -34.81 -16.16 -5.49
C THR A 185 -36.02 -16.83 -6.11
N SER A 186 -37.02 -17.16 -5.28
CA SER A 186 -38.35 -17.54 -5.73
C SER A 186 -39.37 -16.54 -5.18
N THR A 187 -40.34 -16.11 -6.00
CA THR A 187 -41.32 -15.08 -5.64
C THR A 187 -42.74 -15.62 -5.77
N ALA A 188 -43.52 -15.50 -4.70
CA ALA A 188 -44.97 -15.65 -4.72
C ALA A 188 -45.64 -14.29 -4.94
N ILE A 189 -46.73 -14.26 -5.71
CA ILE A 189 -47.54 -13.06 -5.92
C ILE A 189 -48.93 -13.32 -5.36
N LEU A 190 -49.38 -12.46 -4.45
CA LEU A 190 -50.69 -12.54 -3.83
C LEU A 190 -51.48 -11.28 -4.16
N TYR A 191 -52.69 -11.47 -4.65
CA TYR A 191 -53.54 -10.39 -5.14
C TYR A 191 -54.63 -10.02 -4.14
N PHE A 192 -55.14 -8.79 -4.25
CA PHE A 192 -56.13 -8.20 -3.36
C PHE A 192 -57.32 -7.63 -4.13
N ASP A 193 -58.46 -7.54 -3.47
CA ASP A 193 -59.63 -6.85 -4.00
C ASP A 193 -59.42 -5.32 -3.98
N VAL A 194 -60.20 -4.60 -4.79
CA VAL A 194 -60.18 -3.13 -4.84
C VAL A 194 -60.41 -2.54 -3.44
N ASN A 195 -59.66 -1.48 -3.10
CA ASN A 195 -59.74 -0.79 -1.81
C ASN A 195 -59.64 -1.70 -0.58
N ASN A 196 -59.06 -2.89 -0.73
CA ASN A 196 -58.89 -3.85 0.34
C ASN A 196 -57.42 -4.26 0.45
N ALA A 197 -56.96 -4.37 1.70
CA ALA A 197 -55.65 -4.90 2.02
C ALA A 197 -55.73 -6.22 2.79
N THR A 198 -56.93 -6.77 3.05
CA THR A 198 -57.11 -8.07 3.69
C THR A 198 -56.85 -9.17 2.68
N LEU A 199 -55.88 -10.06 2.95
CA LEU A 199 -55.55 -11.14 2.04
C LEU A 199 -56.69 -12.18 1.98
N ASN A 200 -57.28 -12.33 0.80
CA ASN A 200 -58.29 -13.35 0.51
C ASN A 200 -57.81 -14.32 -0.58
N MET A 201 -57.38 -15.52 -0.18
CA MET A 201 -56.94 -16.55 -1.14
C MET A 201 -58.06 -17.07 -2.05
N ASN A 202 -59.34 -16.82 -1.70
CA ASN A 202 -60.48 -17.19 -2.54
C ASN A 202 -60.82 -16.15 -3.61
N GLN A 203 -60.12 -15.01 -3.67
CA GLN A 203 -60.31 -14.04 -4.74
C GLN A 203 -59.92 -14.65 -6.10
N LYS A 204 -60.60 -14.23 -7.17
CA LYS A 204 -60.43 -14.69 -8.56
C LYS A 204 -58.98 -14.91 -9.01
N LEU A 205 -58.09 -13.91 -8.91
CA LEU A 205 -56.69 -14.00 -9.37
C LEU A 205 -55.87 -14.96 -8.52
N ASN A 206 -56.05 -14.98 -7.20
CA ASN A 206 -55.39 -15.94 -6.31
C ASN A 206 -55.80 -17.39 -6.61
N LYS A 207 -57.01 -17.59 -7.16
CA LYS A 207 -57.48 -18.90 -7.63
C LYS A 207 -57.04 -19.24 -9.06
N GLY A 208 -56.47 -18.28 -9.80
CA GLY A 208 -55.94 -18.47 -11.14
C GLY A 208 -54.72 -19.37 -11.16
N ASP A 209 -54.47 -20.01 -12.31
CA ASP A 209 -53.39 -20.99 -12.46
C ASP A 209 -52.00 -20.38 -12.25
N GLU A 210 -51.80 -19.13 -12.69
CA GLU A 210 -50.52 -18.42 -12.54
C GLU A 210 -50.18 -18.17 -11.07
N ALA A 211 -51.11 -17.59 -10.30
CA ALA A 211 -50.92 -17.33 -8.87
C ALA A 211 -50.69 -18.63 -8.09
N LYS A 212 -51.47 -19.68 -8.39
CA LYS A 212 -51.30 -21.01 -7.78
C LYS A 212 -49.93 -21.62 -8.09
N LYS A 213 -49.47 -21.53 -9.35
CA LYS A 213 -48.14 -22.01 -9.74
C LYS A 213 -47.03 -21.25 -9.03
N ALA A 214 -47.12 -19.93 -8.95
CA ALA A 214 -46.13 -19.10 -8.25
C ALA A 214 -46.06 -19.45 -6.75
N VAL A 215 -47.20 -19.55 -6.07
CA VAL A 215 -47.27 -19.96 -4.66
C VAL A 215 -46.75 -21.39 -4.45
N ALA A 216 -47.09 -22.33 -5.34
CA ALA A 216 -46.60 -23.70 -5.27
C ALA A 216 -45.08 -23.77 -5.48
N ALA A 217 -44.54 -23.05 -6.47
CA ALA A 217 -43.12 -22.97 -6.73
C ALA A 217 -42.35 -22.33 -5.55
N PHE A 218 -42.92 -21.30 -4.93
CA PHE A 218 -42.39 -20.71 -3.69
C PHE A 218 -42.33 -21.72 -2.55
N GLY A 219 -43.41 -22.47 -2.34
CA GLY A 219 -43.46 -23.54 -1.34
C GLY A 219 -42.47 -24.67 -1.65
N GLN A 220 -42.32 -25.09 -2.91
CA GLN A 220 -41.32 -26.07 -3.32
C GLN A 220 -39.91 -25.58 -3.03
N PHE A 221 -39.59 -24.34 -3.43
CA PHE A 221 -38.31 -23.70 -3.19
C PHE A 221 -37.99 -23.59 -1.68
N MET A 222 -39.00 -23.31 -0.84
CA MET A 222 -38.85 -23.36 0.62
C MET A 222 -38.52 -24.77 1.14
N ASN A 223 -39.16 -25.80 0.57
CA ASN A 223 -38.93 -27.18 0.96
C ASN A 223 -37.54 -27.71 0.57
N GLU A 224 -36.82 -27.03 -0.34
CA GLU A 224 -35.41 -27.35 -0.63
C GLU A 224 -34.50 -27.09 0.56
N GLY A 225 -34.96 -26.33 1.57
CA GLY A 225 -34.25 -26.13 2.83
C GLY A 225 -32.96 -25.34 2.72
N ARG A 226 -32.75 -24.64 1.59
CA ARG A 226 -31.61 -23.73 1.42
C ARG A 226 -31.63 -22.63 2.47
N LYS A 227 -30.45 -22.18 2.86
CA LYS A 227 -30.38 -21.12 3.87
C LYS A 227 -30.87 -19.79 3.30
N ILE A 228 -31.84 -19.19 3.99
CA ILE A 228 -32.43 -17.90 3.63
C ILE A 228 -31.40 -16.79 3.91
N ASP A 229 -31.11 -16.01 2.88
CA ASP A 229 -30.35 -14.76 2.97
C ASP A 229 -31.25 -13.64 3.48
N LYS A 230 -32.37 -13.44 2.78
CA LYS A 230 -33.42 -12.48 3.15
C LYS A 230 -34.75 -12.80 2.47
N VAL A 231 -35.81 -12.23 3.02
CA VAL A 231 -37.16 -12.21 2.44
C VAL A 231 -37.46 -10.80 1.97
N ILE A 232 -37.81 -10.67 0.69
CA ILE A 232 -38.08 -9.41 0.01
C ILE A 232 -39.59 -9.30 -0.18
N ILE A 233 -40.18 -8.21 0.27
CA ILE A 233 -41.64 -8.02 0.25
C ILE A 233 -41.94 -6.66 -0.33
N ALA A 234 -42.69 -6.62 -1.43
CA ALA A 234 -43.13 -5.38 -2.07
C ALA A 234 -44.65 -5.37 -2.19
N GLY A 235 -45.31 -4.53 -1.39
CA GLY A 235 -46.77 -4.33 -1.47
C GLY A 235 -47.10 -3.23 -2.46
N TRP A 236 -48.10 -3.43 -3.32
CA TRP A 236 -48.48 -2.49 -4.37
C TRP A 236 -49.97 -2.14 -4.33
N ALA A 237 -50.26 -0.94 -4.80
CA ALA A 237 -51.60 -0.48 -5.12
C ALA A 237 -51.79 -0.32 -6.63
N SER A 238 -53.02 -0.52 -7.09
CA SER A 238 -53.43 -0.09 -8.41
C SER A 238 -53.65 1.44 -8.38
N PRO A 239 -53.45 2.13 -9.51
CA PRO A 239 -53.70 3.57 -9.63
C PRO A 239 -55.21 3.85 -9.76
N GLU A 240 -55.95 3.59 -8.68
CA GLU A 240 -57.38 3.88 -8.59
C GLU A 240 -57.76 4.35 -7.19
N GLY A 241 -57.89 5.66 -7.01
CA GLY A 241 -58.22 6.29 -5.74
C GLY A 241 -57.18 7.33 -5.35
N GLU A 242 -57.43 8.05 -4.26
CA GLU A 242 -56.48 9.05 -3.78
C GLU A 242 -55.10 8.43 -3.52
N GLU A 243 -54.03 9.07 -4.03
CA GLU A 243 -52.65 8.58 -3.92
C GLU A 243 -52.26 8.24 -2.48
N SER A 244 -52.67 9.08 -1.51
CA SER A 244 -52.44 8.87 -0.08
C SER A 244 -53.11 7.60 0.45
N HIS A 245 -54.30 7.28 -0.06
CA HIS A 245 -55.03 6.05 0.25
C HIS A 245 -54.34 4.84 -0.35
N ASN A 246 -53.91 4.93 -1.60
CA ASN A 246 -53.21 3.86 -2.32
C ASN A 246 -51.84 3.56 -1.69
N GLN A 247 -51.13 4.58 -1.21
CA GLN A 247 -49.93 4.40 -0.40
C GLN A 247 -50.23 3.58 0.87
N GLY A 248 -51.27 3.95 1.62
CA GLY A 248 -51.68 3.20 2.81
C GLY A 248 -52.15 1.76 2.51
N LEU A 249 -52.73 1.50 1.33
CA LEU A 249 -53.06 0.14 0.89
C LEU A 249 -51.81 -0.67 0.58
N SER A 250 -50.85 -0.09 -0.13
CA SER A 250 -49.56 -0.71 -0.45
C SER A 250 -48.82 -1.14 0.82
N GLU A 251 -48.76 -0.29 1.85
CA GLU A 251 -48.16 -0.60 3.15
C GLU A 251 -48.84 -1.77 3.86
N LYS A 252 -50.18 -1.73 3.95
CA LYS A 252 -50.95 -2.81 4.59
C LYS A 252 -50.83 -4.14 3.83
N ARG A 253 -50.74 -4.10 2.51
CA ARG A 253 -50.52 -5.29 1.67
C ARG A 253 -49.14 -5.88 1.86
N ALA A 254 -48.11 -5.05 1.98
CA ALA A 254 -46.76 -5.50 2.33
C ALA A 254 -46.77 -6.24 3.69
N GLU A 255 -47.44 -5.68 4.70
CA GLU A 255 -47.60 -6.33 6.01
C GLU A 255 -48.36 -7.65 5.92
N GLN A 256 -49.44 -7.74 5.11
CA GLN A 256 -50.10 -9.01 4.85
C GLN A 256 -49.20 -10.04 4.16
N GLY A 257 -48.37 -9.62 3.20
CA GLY A 257 -47.39 -10.50 2.56
C GLY A 257 -46.38 -11.06 3.56
N LYS A 258 -45.94 -10.24 4.52
CA LYS A 258 -45.06 -10.66 5.61
C LYS A 258 -45.73 -11.70 6.51
N GLN A 259 -46.94 -11.42 6.97
CA GLN A 259 -47.72 -12.35 7.80
C GLN A 259 -47.99 -13.67 7.07
N TRP A 260 -48.25 -13.61 5.76
CA TRP A 260 -48.40 -14.80 4.93
C TRP A 260 -47.10 -15.61 4.88
N PHE A 261 -45.96 -14.97 4.61
CA PHE A 261 -44.66 -15.64 4.61
C PHE A 261 -44.37 -16.32 5.94
N GLU A 262 -44.52 -15.60 7.05
CA GLU A 262 -44.25 -16.12 8.39
C GLU A 262 -45.10 -17.35 8.71
N LYS A 263 -46.36 -17.35 8.25
CA LYS A 263 -47.26 -18.50 8.38
C LYS A 263 -46.80 -19.69 7.53
N GLU A 264 -46.43 -19.47 6.27
CA GLU A 264 -45.92 -20.56 5.42
C GLU A 264 -44.58 -21.10 5.93
N PHE A 265 -43.72 -20.22 6.44
CA PHE A 265 -42.45 -20.60 7.04
C PHE A 265 -42.64 -21.39 8.34
N ASP A 266 -43.57 -20.99 9.23
CA ASP A 266 -43.93 -21.77 10.42
C ASP A 266 -44.45 -23.18 10.07
N LYS A 267 -45.26 -23.30 9.00
CA LYS A 267 -45.70 -24.62 8.49
C LYS A 267 -44.52 -25.46 8.01
N TYR A 268 -43.61 -24.86 7.24
CA TYR A 268 -42.38 -25.52 6.81
C TYR A 268 -41.56 -26.00 8.00
N LEU A 269 -41.30 -25.14 8.99
CA LEU A 269 -40.52 -25.50 10.18
C LEU A 269 -41.19 -26.61 11.00
N ARG A 270 -42.52 -26.62 11.11
CA ARG A 270 -43.25 -27.73 11.77
C ARG A 270 -43.10 -29.04 11.01
N LYS A 271 -43.19 -29.00 9.69
CA LYS A 271 -42.97 -30.19 8.83
C LYS A 271 -41.53 -30.68 8.99
N TYR A 272 -40.55 -29.79 8.87
CA TYR A 272 -39.14 -30.08 9.08
C TYR A 272 -38.89 -30.73 10.45
N ALA A 273 -39.43 -30.16 11.53
CA ALA A 273 -39.29 -30.70 12.87
C ALA A 273 -39.88 -32.12 12.98
N LYS A 274 -41.08 -32.34 12.41
CA LYS A 274 -41.72 -33.66 12.36
C LYS A 274 -40.89 -34.68 11.60
N ASP A 275 -40.42 -34.32 10.40
CA ASP A 275 -39.65 -35.20 9.53
C ASP A 275 -38.30 -35.58 10.16
N ASN A 276 -37.70 -34.68 10.93
CA ASN A 276 -36.44 -34.89 11.65
C ASN A 276 -36.61 -35.39 13.11
N LYS A 277 -37.85 -35.69 13.54
CA LYS A 277 -38.16 -36.14 14.92
C LYS A 277 -37.70 -35.16 16.02
N ILE A 278 -37.66 -33.86 15.71
CA ILE A 278 -37.37 -32.77 16.63
C ILE A 278 -38.68 -32.24 17.20
N LYS A 279 -38.75 -31.96 18.51
CA LYS A 279 -39.89 -31.24 19.08
C LYS A 279 -39.86 -29.80 18.58
N TYR A 280 -40.96 -29.31 17.99
CA TYR A 280 -41.00 -27.97 17.39
C TYR A 280 -40.54 -26.83 18.32
N LYS A 281 -40.83 -26.93 19.62
CA LYS A 281 -40.39 -25.95 20.64
C LYS A 281 -38.88 -25.93 20.89
N ASP A 282 -38.20 -27.02 20.58
CA ASP A 282 -36.76 -27.21 20.77
C ASP A 282 -35.99 -26.89 19.47
N LEU A 283 -36.71 -26.56 18.38
CA LEU A 283 -36.10 -26.15 17.11
C LEU A 283 -35.56 -24.73 17.23
N GLN A 284 -34.26 -24.56 17.00
CA GLN A 284 -33.66 -23.24 16.86
C GLN A 284 -34.14 -22.62 15.55
N LYS A 285 -34.94 -21.56 15.65
CA LYS A 285 -35.49 -20.88 14.47
C LYS A 285 -34.42 -19.96 13.87
N PRO A 286 -34.23 -19.97 12.54
CA PRO A 286 -33.33 -19.01 11.92
C PRO A 286 -33.87 -17.59 12.08
N GLU A 287 -32.98 -16.65 12.33
CA GLU A 287 -33.31 -15.23 12.24
C GLU A 287 -33.48 -14.87 10.76
N ILE A 288 -34.62 -14.26 10.41
CA ILE A 288 -34.94 -13.90 9.03
C ILE A 288 -34.78 -12.40 8.86
N LYS A 289 -33.93 -12.01 7.92
CA LYS A 289 -33.81 -10.62 7.47
C LYS A 289 -34.94 -10.31 6.49
N TYR A 290 -35.66 -9.22 6.74
CA TYR A 290 -36.74 -8.76 5.88
C TYR A 290 -36.35 -7.45 5.20
N GLU A 291 -36.61 -7.36 3.90
CA GLU A 291 -36.59 -6.14 3.11
C GLU A 291 -38.03 -5.86 2.66
N VAL A 292 -38.70 -4.93 3.36
CA VAL A 292 -40.13 -4.64 3.12
C VAL A 292 -40.26 -3.25 2.51
N THR A 293 -40.93 -3.18 1.36
CA THR A 293 -41.21 -1.94 0.64
C THR A 293 -42.69 -1.82 0.32
N ALA A 294 -43.14 -0.58 0.24
CA ALA A 294 -44.51 -0.20 -0.10
C ALA A 294 -44.47 0.97 -1.08
N PRO A 295 -44.26 0.71 -2.38
CA PRO A 295 -43.99 1.78 -3.34
C PRO A 295 -45.24 2.54 -3.80
N GLY A 296 -46.43 2.21 -3.30
CA GLY A 296 -47.68 2.83 -3.70
C GLY A 296 -48.20 2.30 -5.04
N GLU A 297 -48.54 3.19 -5.95
CA GLU A 297 -49.15 2.87 -7.25
C GLU A 297 -48.12 2.36 -8.27
N ASP A 298 -48.42 1.22 -8.89
CA ASP A 298 -47.54 0.61 -9.89
C ASP A 298 -47.86 1.10 -11.32
N TRP A 299 -47.48 2.34 -11.62
CA TRP A 299 -47.66 2.92 -12.96
C TRP A 299 -46.84 2.21 -14.05
N SER A 300 -45.65 1.70 -13.71
CA SER A 300 -44.84 0.93 -14.65
C SER A 300 -45.49 -0.42 -14.97
N GLY A 301 -46.04 -1.10 -13.96
CA GLY A 301 -46.83 -2.31 -14.13
C GLY A 301 -48.11 -2.04 -14.92
N PHE A 302 -48.79 -0.91 -14.69
CA PHE A 302 -49.97 -0.51 -15.45
C PHE A 302 -49.66 -0.45 -16.95
N GLU A 303 -48.61 0.27 -17.34
CA GLU A 303 -48.20 0.36 -18.75
C GLU A 303 -47.85 -1.02 -19.32
N SER A 304 -47.10 -1.83 -18.56
CA SER A 304 -46.70 -3.17 -18.99
C SER A 304 -47.89 -4.10 -19.27
N ILE A 305 -48.92 -4.05 -18.41
CA ILE A 305 -50.14 -4.85 -18.59
C ILE A 305 -50.93 -4.35 -19.80
N VAL A 306 -51.07 -3.03 -19.98
CA VAL A 306 -51.76 -2.45 -21.14
C VAL A 306 -51.07 -2.85 -22.44
N GLU A 307 -49.73 -2.77 -22.50
CA GLU A 307 -48.95 -3.18 -23.67
C GLU A 307 -49.19 -4.64 -24.06
N ALA A 308 -49.17 -5.53 -23.05
CA ALA A 308 -49.40 -6.97 -23.22
C ALA A 308 -50.87 -7.33 -23.50
N SER A 309 -51.81 -6.42 -23.24
CA SER A 309 -53.24 -6.67 -23.37
C SER A 309 -53.71 -6.78 -24.83
N SER A 310 -54.90 -7.36 -25.00
CA SER A 310 -55.66 -7.39 -26.25
C SER A 310 -56.65 -6.22 -26.38
N ILE A 311 -56.52 -5.17 -25.56
CA ILE A 311 -57.40 -4.00 -25.58
C ILE A 311 -57.19 -3.27 -26.91
N GLN A 312 -58.28 -3.03 -27.67
CA GLN A 312 -58.18 -2.44 -29.00
C GLN A 312 -57.55 -1.04 -28.97
N GLN A 313 -57.85 -0.25 -27.94
CA GLN A 313 -57.36 1.12 -27.75
C GLN A 313 -56.09 1.21 -26.87
N LYS A 314 -55.31 0.12 -26.71
CA LYS A 314 -54.12 0.13 -25.83
C LYS A 314 -53.11 1.24 -26.12
N ASN A 315 -52.90 1.58 -27.40
CA ASN A 315 -51.99 2.67 -27.78
C ASN A 315 -52.50 4.04 -27.33
N GLU A 316 -53.82 4.24 -27.33
CA GLU A 316 -54.46 5.46 -26.83
C GLU A 316 -54.25 5.58 -25.32
N ILE A 317 -54.51 4.50 -24.57
CA ILE A 317 -54.29 4.45 -23.12
C ILE A 317 -52.84 4.80 -22.77
N LEU A 318 -51.86 4.16 -23.43
CA LEU A 318 -50.44 4.43 -23.18
C LEU A 318 -50.04 5.86 -23.54
N THR A 319 -50.57 6.41 -24.63
CA THR A 319 -50.30 7.80 -25.04
C THR A 319 -50.81 8.77 -23.98
N VAL A 320 -52.04 8.55 -23.50
CA VAL A 320 -52.67 9.38 -22.48
C VAL A 320 -51.87 9.36 -21.17
N VAL A 321 -51.50 8.16 -20.68
CA VAL A 321 -50.74 8.00 -19.43
C VAL A 321 -49.34 8.62 -19.53
N ARG A 322 -48.62 8.37 -20.62
CA ARG A 322 -47.25 8.89 -20.82
C ARG A 322 -47.21 10.40 -21.03
N ALA A 323 -48.28 11.00 -21.55
CA ALA A 323 -48.38 12.44 -21.72
C ALA A 323 -48.49 13.20 -20.39
N GLN A 324 -48.98 12.56 -19.32
CA GLN A 324 -49.14 13.19 -18.02
C GLN A 324 -47.89 13.00 -17.13
N LYS A 325 -47.48 14.09 -16.49
CA LYS A 325 -46.34 14.08 -15.56
C LYS A 325 -46.74 13.64 -14.15
N ASN A 326 -47.91 14.04 -13.68
CA ASN A 326 -48.35 13.74 -12.31
C ASN A 326 -49.22 12.47 -12.28
N PRO A 327 -49.05 11.58 -11.29
CA PRO A 327 -49.89 10.39 -11.08
C PRO A 327 -51.40 10.69 -11.04
N ALA A 328 -51.82 11.71 -10.29
CA ALA A 328 -53.23 12.10 -10.20
C ALA A 328 -53.83 12.49 -11.57
N ASP A 329 -53.06 13.19 -12.40
CA ASP A 329 -53.50 13.56 -13.76
C ASP A 329 -53.63 12.32 -14.66
N ARG A 330 -52.72 11.32 -14.51
CA ARG A 330 -52.81 10.04 -15.23
C ARG A 330 -54.08 9.29 -14.87
N GLU A 331 -54.37 9.17 -13.57
CA GLU A 331 -55.57 8.49 -13.10
C GLU A 331 -56.83 9.20 -13.59
N GLN A 332 -56.91 10.52 -13.42
CA GLN A 332 -58.06 11.29 -13.89
C GLN A 332 -58.30 11.08 -15.39
N LYS A 333 -57.23 11.12 -16.20
CA LYS A 333 -57.34 10.92 -17.64
C LYS A 333 -57.80 9.51 -18.01
N ILE A 334 -57.33 8.48 -17.30
CA ILE A 334 -57.84 7.12 -17.47
C ILE A 334 -59.33 7.04 -17.12
N ARG A 335 -59.78 7.69 -16.04
CA ARG A 335 -61.19 7.72 -15.64
C ARG A 335 -62.09 8.45 -16.64
N GLU A 336 -61.57 9.47 -17.31
CA GLU A 336 -62.27 10.22 -18.36
C GLU A 336 -62.49 9.38 -19.64
N MET A 337 -61.75 8.27 -19.83
CA MET A 337 -61.92 7.35 -20.97
C MET A 337 -63.12 6.40 -20.76
N THR A 338 -64.33 6.96 -20.61
CA THR A 338 -65.54 6.22 -20.18
C THR A 338 -65.85 4.97 -21.00
N ASP A 339 -65.55 4.99 -22.31
CA ASP A 339 -65.85 3.89 -23.23
C ASP A 339 -64.92 2.68 -23.06
N ILE A 340 -63.75 2.88 -22.44
CA ILE A 340 -62.69 1.86 -22.29
C ILE A 340 -62.38 1.57 -20.81
N TYR A 341 -62.75 2.49 -19.90
CA TYR A 341 -62.45 2.39 -18.47
C TYR A 341 -62.89 1.07 -17.85
N ASN A 342 -64.06 0.54 -18.23
CA ASN A 342 -64.52 -0.75 -17.74
C ASN A 342 -63.56 -1.89 -18.11
N GLU A 343 -63.00 -1.87 -19.32
CA GLU A 343 -62.01 -2.87 -19.74
C GLU A 343 -60.69 -2.72 -18.98
N ILE A 344 -60.27 -1.48 -18.69
CA ILE A 344 -59.10 -1.19 -17.84
C ILE A 344 -59.35 -1.69 -16.41
N ALA A 345 -60.51 -1.40 -15.83
CA ALA A 345 -60.89 -1.78 -14.48
C ALA A 345 -61.00 -3.30 -14.30
N ASP A 346 -61.44 -4.02 -15.35
CA ASP A 346 -61.63 -5.46 -15.30
C ASP A 346 -60.35 -6.25 -15.64
N LYS A 347 -59.49 -5.72 -16.52
CA LYS A 347 -58.34 -6.47 -17.07
C LYS A 347 -56.98 -5.93 -16.66
N VAL A 348 -56.84 -4.64 -16.36
CA VAL A 348 -55.54 -3.97 -16.13
C VAL A 348 -55.30 -3.70 -14.65
N LEU A 349 -56.27 -3.12 -13.95
CA LEU A 349 -56.11 -2.74 -12.53
C LEU A 349 -56.01 -3.93 -11.56
N PRO A 350 -56.77 -5.04 -11.72
CA PRO A 350 -56.78 -6.10 -10.72
C PRO A 350 -55.42 -6.77 -10.47
N PRO A 351 -54.57 -7.08 -11.48
CA PRO A 351 -53.24 -7.62 -11.24
C PRO A 351 -52.28 -6.64 -10.54
N LEU A 352 -52.53 -5.33 -10.56
CA LEU A 352 -51.69 -4.34 -9.87
C LEU A 352 -51.92 -4.33 -8.35
N ARG A 353 -53.08 -4.83 -7.91
CA ARG A 353 -53.44 -4.96 -6.49
C ARG A 353 -52.75 -6.18 -5.90
N ARG A 354 -51.46 -6.11 -5.64
CA ARG A 354 -50.67 -7.29 -5.26
C ARG A 354 -49.65 -7.03 -4.16
N VAL A 355 -49.16 -8.11 -3.57
CA VAL A 355 -47.89 -8.15 -2.84
C VAL A 355 -47.02 -9.22 -3.47
N GLU A 356 -45.76 -8.89 -3.69
CA GLU A 356 -44.73 -9.80 -4.15
C GLU A 356 -43.90 -10.21 -2.94
N VAL A 357 -43.85 -11.51 -2.67
CA VAL A 357 -43.10 -12.12 -1.55
C VAL A 357 -42.00 -12.98 -2.13
N GLY A 358 -40.79 -12.44 -2.19
CA GLY A 358 -39.57 -13.11 -2.63
C GLY A 358 -38.80 -13.72 -1.47
N MET A 359 -38.31 -14.95 -1.64
CA MET A 359 -37.37 -15.58 -0.72
C MET A 359 -36.06 -15.81 -1.46
N ARG A 360 -35.01 -15.12 -1.01
CA ARG A 360 -33.67 -15.24 -1.54
C ARG A 360 -32.88 -16.19 -0.63
N CYS A 361 -32.32 -17.24 -1.21
CA CYS A 361 -31.50 -18.21 -0.50
C CYS A 361 -30.10 -18.29 -1.07
N ASN A 362 -29.11 -18.54 -0.21
CA ASN A 362 -27.79 -18.99 -0.64
C ASN A 362 -27.94 -20.43 -1.16
N LYS A 363 -27.46 -20.67 -2.37
CA LYS A 363 -27.37 -22.01 -2.97
C LYS A 363 -26.27 -22.83 -2.30
N ASN A 364 -25.26 -22.19 -1.72
CA ASN A 364 -24.26 -22.88 -0.92
C ASN A 364 -24.91 -23.39 0.37
N ASP A 365 -24.46 -24.55 0.84
CA ASP A 365 -25.09 -25.29 1.93
C ASP A 365 -24.91 -24.60 3.30
N TYR A 366 -23.93 -23.71 3.42
CA TYR A 366 -23.53 -23.08 4.68
C TYR A 366 -23.46 -21.55 4.59
N THR A 367 -23.63 -20.87 5.72
CA THR A 367 -23.23 -19.45 5.87
C THR A 367 -21.84 -19.31 6.38
N ASP A 368 -21.31 -18.10 6.23
CA ASP A 368 -20.10 -17.60 6.87
C ASP A 368 -19.98 -18.03 8.34
N GLN A 369 -21.02 -17.86 9.17
CA GLN A 369 -20.98 -18.30 10.58
C GLN A 369 -20.84 -19.82 10.71
N GLN A 370 -21.59 -20.58 9.90
CA GLN A 370 -21.51 -22.05 9.92
C GLN A 370 -20.17 -22.53 9.37
N ILE A 371 -19.65 -21.93 8.30
CA ILE A 371 -18.33 -22.21 7.73
C ILE A 371 -17.23 -21.93 8.77
N ALA A 372 -17.32 -20.81 9.49
CA ALA A 372 -16.38 -20.44 10.55
C ALA A 372 -16.44 -21.37 11.77
N GLU A 373 -17.58 -21.99 12.06
CA GLU A 373 -17.71 -23.00 13.12
C GLU A 373 -17.25 -24.38 12.66
N MET A 374 -17.70 -24.79 11.47
CA MET A 374 -17.45 -26.11 10.89
C MET A 374 -15.97 -26.37 10.60
N ILE A 375 -15.17 -25.33 10.34
CA ILE A 375 -13.72 -25.51 10.19
C ILE A 375 -13.06 -26.15 11.44
N TYR A 376 -13.70 -26.03 12.62
CA TYR A 376 -13.25 -26.62 13.87
C TYR A 376 -14.03 -27.87 14.30
N THR A 377 -15.29 -28.02 13.88
CA THR A 377 -16.17 -29.11 14.35
C THR A 377 -16.35 -30.23 13.33
N ASP A 378 -16.44 -29.90 12.05
CA ASP A 378 -16.59 -30.84 10.94
C ASP A 378 -16.00 -30.24 9.64
N PRO A 379 -14.66 -30.08 9.56
CA PRO A 379 -14.01 -29.45 8.41
C PRO A 379 -14.15 -30.28 7.13
N ASP A 380 -14.51 -31.56 7.25
CA ASP A 380 -14.64 -32.51 6.15
C ASP A 380 -15.90 -32.27 5.32
N ALA A 381 -16.90 -31.67 5.93
CA ALA A 381 -18.12 -31.23 5.27
C ALA A 381 -17.94 -29.93 4.45
N LEU A 382 -16.84 -29.20 4.64
CA LEU A 382 -16.52 -27.99 3.88
C LEU A 382 -15.70 -28.33 2.61
N SER A 383 -16.03 -27.68 1.50
CA SER A 383 -15.19 -27.68 0.31
C SER A 383 -13.87 -26.94 0.57
N LEU A 384 -12.84 -27.21 -0.24
CA LEU A 384 -11.53 -26.54 -0.12
C LEU A 384 -11.65 -25.00 -0.14
N ASN A 385 -12.48 -24.45 -1.03
CA ASN A 385 -12.67 -23.00 -1.12
C ASN A 385 -13.39 -22.44 0.12
N GLU A 386 -14.31 -23.19 0.73
CA GLU A 386 -14.96 -22.82 2.00
C GLU A 386 -13.98 -22.90 3.17
N LYS A 387 -13.08 -23.88 3.20
CA LYS A 387 -11.99 -23.94 4.22
C LYS A 387 -11.05 -22.74 4.10
N LEU A 388 -10.61 -22.41 2.88
CA LEU A 388 -9.79 -21.23 2.63
C LEU A 388 -10.54 -19.93 2.98
N TYR A 389 -11.84 -19.89 2.75
CA TYR A 389 -12.69 -18.76 3.14
C TYR A 389 -12.82 -18.65 4.65
N ALA A 390 -13.05 -19.77 5.36
CA ALA A 390 -13.02 -19.85 6.81
C ALA A 390 -11.69 -19.32 7.37
N ALA A 391 -10.57 -19.78 6.81
CA ALA A 391 -9.25 -19.29 7.15
C ALA A 391 -9.16 -17.77 6.95
N SER A 392 -9.65 -17.23 5.84
CA SER A 392 -9.61 -15.77 5.57
C SER A 392 -10.35 -14.93 6.62
N MET A 393 -11.47 -15.44 7.16
CA MET A 393 -12.28 -14.78 8.19
C MET A 393 -11.66 -14.85 9.59
N GLU A 394 -10.75 -15.80 9.84
CA GLU A 394 -10.08 -15.96 11.14
C GLU A 394 -9.14 -14.77 11.43
N GLN A 395 -9.31 -14.17 12.60
CA GLN A 395 -8.57 -12.99 13.04
C GLN A 395 -7.36 -13.37 13.89
N ASP A 396 -7.42 -14.48 14.61
CA ASP A 396 -6.28 -15.03 15.34
C ASP A 396 -5.29 -15.61 14.33
N LEU A 397 -4.14 -14.94 14.18
CA LEU A 397 -3.16 -15.31 13.17
C LEU A 397 -2.55 -16.71 13.40
N SER A 398 -2.50 -17.18 14.65
CA SER A 398 -1.98 -18.51 14.97
C SER A 398 -3.00 -19.60 14.60
N LYS A 399 -4.29 -19.38 14.89
CA LYS A 399 -5.35 -20.28 14.41
C LYS A 399 -5.46 -20.28 12.89
N LYS A 400 -5.36 -19.11 12.26
CA LYS A 400 -5.34 -18.96 10.80
C LYS A 400 -4.19 -19.79 10.19
N ALA A 401 -2.99 -19.74 10.79
CA ALA A 401 -1.86 -20.57 10.36
C ALA A 401 -2.14 -22.07 10.51
N GLN A 402 -2.75 -22.48 11.63
CA GLN A 402 -3.14 -23.87 11.86
C GLN A 402 -4.15 -24.36 10.80
N ILE A 403 -5.18 -23.58 10.47
CA ILE A 403 -6.16 -23.94 9.43
C ILE A 403 -5.45 -24.18 8.08
N TYR A 404 -4.53 -23.30 7.67
CA TYR A 404 -3.77 -23.51 6.44
C TYR A 404 -2.88 -24.76 6.49
N ALA A 405 -2.26 -25.04 7.63
CA ALA A 405 -1.48 -26.27 7.83
C ALA A 405 -2.37 -27.52 7.71
N ASP A 406 -3.57 -27.50 8.28
CA ASP A 406 -4.52 -28.61 8.19
C ASP A 406 -5.03 -28.81 6.75
N ILE A 407 -5.29 -27.72 6.02
CA ILE A 407 -5.59 -27.77 4.59
C ILE A 407 -4.43 -28.41 3.82
N ILE A 408 -3.18 -28.04 4.08
CA ILE A 408 -2.01 -28.64 3.43
C ILE A 408 -1.89 -30.14 3.74
N ASN A 409 -2.10 -30.53 5.00
CA ASN A 409 -2.00 -31.92 5.42
C ASN A 409 -3.04 -32.81 4.75
N LYS A 410 -4.25 -32.27 4.50
CA LYS A 410 -5.36 -33.00 3.89
C LYS A 410 -5.37 -32.90 2.36
N ASP A 411 -5.17 -31.69 1.84
CA ASP A 411 -5.34 -31.28 0.45
C ASP A 411 -4.03 -30.65 -0.07
N GLY A 412 -2.92 -31.38 0.05
CA GLY A 412 -1.53 -30.91 -0.15
C GLY A 412 -1.13 -30.47 -1.56
N ASN A 413 -2.08 -30.29 -2.48
CA ASN A 413 -1.88 -29.81 -3.85
C ASN A 413 -2.52 -28.42 -4.11
N ASP A 414 -2.80 -27.64 -3.06
CA ASP A 414 -3.29 -26.27 -3.19
C ASP A 414 -2.19 -25.24 -2.85
N TRP A 415 -1.74 -24.49 -3.85
CA TRP A 415 -0.68 -23.50 -3.69
C TRP A 415 -1.05 -22.34 -2.76
N ARG A 416 -2.35 -22.03 -2.62
CA ARG A 416 -2.85 -20.89 -1.84
C ARG A 416 -2.63 -21.13 -0.36
N ALA A 417 -2.88 -22.36 0.10
CA ALA A 417 -2.62 -22.74 1.49
C ALA A 417 -1.12 -22.63 1.85
N TYR A 418 -0.23 -23.13 0.99
CA TYR A 418 1.22 -22.98 1.18
C TYR A 418 1.66 -21.52 1.19
N ASN A 419 1.22 -20.72 0.21
CA ASN A 419 1.53 -19.29 0.14
C ASN A 419 1.05 -18.55 1.39
N ASN A 420 -0.20 -18.79 1.81
CA ASN A 420 -0.81 -18.07 2.92
C ASN A 420 -0.22 -18.49 4.27
N LEU A 421 0.20 -19.74 4.42
CA LEU A 421 0.96 -20.18 5.59
C LEU A 421 2.35 -19.51 5.64
N ALA A 422 3.05 -19.44 4.51
CA ALA A 422 4.38 -18.83 4.45
C ALA A 422 4.38 -17.37 4.92
N ILE A 423 3.41 -16.56 4.49
CA ILE A 423 3.35 -15.15 4.92
C ILE A 423 3.03 -14.98 6.41
N LEU A 424 2.30 -15.92 7.01
CA LEU A 424 2.06 -15.94 8.45
C LEU A 424 3.33 -16.30 9.22
N GLN A 425 4.13 -17.25 8.71
CA GLN A 425 5.44 -17.61 9.28
C GLN A 425 6.42 -16.41 9.24
N VAL A 426 6.43 -15.65 8.15
CA VAL A 426 7.21 -14.40 8.06
C VAL A 426 6.73 -13.38 9.10
N LYS A 427 5.42 -13.16 9.21
CA LYS A 427 4.88 -12.06 10.02
C LYS A 427 4.85 -12.34 11.52
N GLN A 428 4.53 -13.57 11.94
CA GLN A 428 4.38 -13.94 13.35
C GLN A 428 5.66 -14.50 13.95
N GLU A 429 6.25 -15.47 13.27
CA GLU A 429 7.32 -16.31 13.82
C GLU A 429 8.71 -15.80 13.43
N LYS A 430 8.77 -14.94 12.39
CA LYS A 430 10.01 -14.57 11.69
C LYS A 430 10.77 -15.81 11.18
N ASP A 431 10.06 -16.90 10.91
CA ASP A 431 10.63 -18.13 10.39
C ASP A 431 10.72 -18.05 8.86
N LEU A 432 11.79 -17.39 8.39
CA LEU A 432 12.07 -17.22 6.97
C LEU A 432 12.38 -18.55 6.27
N GLN A 433 12.91 -19.53 7.00
CA GLN A 433 13.30 -20.82 6.42
C GLN A 433 12.06 -21.65 6.06
N SER A 434 11.12 -21.80 7.01
CA SER A 434 9.86 -22.51 6.75
C SER A 434 9.00 -21.77 5.73
N ALA A 435 8.98 -20.44 5.79
CA ALA A 435 8.28 -19.63 4.81
C ALA A 435 8.80 -19.88 3.39
N MET A 436 10.13 -19.85 3.19
CA MET A 436 10.73 -20.14 1.89
C MET A 436 10.36 -21.53 1.39
N LYS A 437 10.46 -22.56 2.24
CA LYS A 437 10.09 -23.94 1.88
C LYS A 437 8.62 -24.05 1.43
N ASN A 438 7.71 -23.35 2.11
CA ASN A 438 6.31 -23.32 1.71
C ASN A 438 6.09 -22.57 0.39
N LEU A 439 6.80 -21.45 0.16
CA LEU A 439 6.73 -20.72 -1.11
C LEU A 439 7.29 -21.53 -2.28
N GLU A 440 8.36 -22.29 -2.08
CA GLU A 440 8.89 -23.22 -3.08
C GLU A 440 7.89 -24.33 -3.42
N LYS A 441 7.19 -24.87 -2.42
CA LYS A 441 6.08 -25.83 -2.64
C LYS A 441 4.93 -25.18 -3.40
N ALA A 442 4.55 -23.97 -3.05
CA ALA A 442 3.51 -23.21 -3.76
C ALA A 442 3.91 -22.97 -5.22
N ALA A 443 5.16 -22.57 -5.48
CA ALA A 443 5.70 -22.33 -6.82
C ALA A 443 5.77 -23.61 -7.67
N ALA A 444 6.01 -24.77 -7.05
CA ALA A 444 5.98 -26.05 -7.76
C ALA A 444 4.57 -26.44 -8.23
N ILE A 445 3.54 -26.06 -7.46
CA ILE A 445 2.12 -26.32 -7.78
C ILE A 445 1.59 -25.28 -8.78
N SER A 446 1.96 -24.01 -8.60
CA SER A 446 1.55 -22.88 -9.45
C SER A 446 2.79 -22.13 -9.94
N PRO A 447 3.47 -22.64 -10.98
CA PRO A 447 4.65 -21.99 -11.54
C PRO A 447 4.27 -20.65 -12.18
N SER A 448 5.22 -19.71 -12.18
CA SER A 448 5.04 -18.37 -12.77
C SER A 448 3.83 -17.60 -12.22
N ASN A 449 3.60 -17.74 -10.91
CA ASN A 449 2.57 -17.02 -10.17
C ASN A 449 3.15 -15.79 -9.46
N GLY A 450 2.64 -14.61 -9.81
CA GLY A 450 3.18 -13.34 -9.35
C GLY A 450 3.03 -13.11 -7.84
N ILE A 451 1.98 -13.64 -7.21
CA ILE A 451 1.79 -13.57 -5.75
C ILE A 451 2.87 -14.37 -5.03
N ILE A 452 3.13 -15.60 -5.48
CA ILE A 452 4.15 -16.46 -4.87
C ILE A 452 5.55 -15.84 -5.05
N LEU A 453 5.88 -15.41 -6.28
CA LEU A 453 7.17 -14.77 -6.58
C LEU A 453 7.38 -13.48 -5.77
N ASN A 454 6.33 -12.66 -5.60
CA ASN A 454 6.38 -11.48 -4.74
C ASN A 454 6.73 -11.85 -3.29
N ASN A 455 6.03 -12.84 -2.73
CA ASN A 455 6.24 -13.24 -1.35
C ASN A 455 7.63 -13.88 -1.17
N LYS A 456 8.11 -14.64 -2.16
CA LYS A 456 9.46 -15.21 -2.20
C LYS A 456 10.53 -14.13 -2.22
N ALA A 457 10.40 -13.13 -3.10
CA ALA A 457 11.30 -11.98 -3.15
C ALA A 457 11.38 -11.21 -1.82
N ILE A 458 10.25 -11.06 -1.11
CA ILE A 458 10.24 -10.44 0.21
C ILE A 458 11.04 -11.28 1.21
N VAL A 459 10.87 -12.60 1.23
CA VAL A 459 11.63 -13.50 2.12
C VAL A 459 13.13 -13.47 1.79
N GLU A 460 13.51 -13.49 0.51
CA GLU A 460 14.91 -13.38 0.06
C GLU A 460 15.55 -12.08 0.53
N MET A 461 14.85 -10.95 0.37
CA MET A 461 15.32 -9.65 0.86
C MET A 461 15.50 -9.64 2.38
N LEU A 462 14.55 -10.21 3.13
CA LEU A 462 14.64 -10.31 4.58
C LEU A 462 15.80 -11.23 5.02
N ASN A 463 16.17 -12.21 4.19
CA ASN A 463 17.31 -13.09 4.40
C ASN A 463 18.65 -12.47 3.93
N GLY A 464 18.61 -11.27 3.33
CA GLY A 464 19.78 -10.55 2.82
C GLY A 464 20.21 -10.94 1.41
N ASP A 465 19.46 -11.80 0.71
CA ASP A 465 19.70 -12.15 -0.70
C ASP A 465 19.00 -11.16 -1.62
N GLU A 466 19.58 -9.97 -1.72
CA GLU A 466 18.98 -8.89 -2.49
C GLU A 466 19.00 -9.15 -4.00
N GLU A 467 20.00 -9.86 -4.51
CA GLU A 467 20.08 -10.17 -5.94
C GLU A 467 18.94 -11.10 -6.36
N ALA A 468 18.73 -12.20 -5.61
CA ALA A 468 17.61 -13.10 -5.86
C ALA A 468 16.27 -12.37 -5.71
N ALA A 469 16.11 -11.57 -4.65
CA ALA A 469 14.88 -10.82 -4.41
C ALA A 469 14.52 -9.91 -5.58
N MET A 470 15.49 -9.18 -6.15
CA MET A 470 15.23 -8.29 -7.27
C MET A 470 14.88 -9.05 -8.55
N GLN A 471 15.45 -10.24 -8.76
CA GLN A 471 15.08 -11.11 -9.87
C GLN A 471 13.64 -11.61 -9.72
N ASP A 472 13.26 -12.07 -8.54
CA ASP A 472 11.90 -12.57 -8.28
C ASP A 472 10.85 -11.46 -8.29
N PHE A 473 11.17 -10.24 -7.83
CA PHE A 473 10.30 -9.07 -8.03
C PHE A 473 10.12 -8.78 -9.53
N ALA A 474 11.18 -8.78 -10.33
CA ALA A 474 11.05 -8.57 -11.77
C ALA A 474 10.19 -9.67 -12.43
N ALA A 475 10.39 -10.94 -12.04
CA ALA A 475 9.61 -12.07 -12.54
C ALA A 475 8.13 -11.99 -12.10
N SER A 476 7.87 -11.56 -10.86
CA SER A 476 6.52 -11.34 -10.33
C SER A 476 5.74 -10.31 -11.14
N ALA A 477 6.41 -9.25 -11.61
CA ALA A 477 5.80 -8.20 -12.44
C ALA A 477 5.34 -8.69 -13.81
N THR A 478 6.02 -9.69 -14.37
CA THR A 478 5.74 -10.25 -15.70
C THR A 478 5.16 -11.68 -15.63
N ALA A 479 4.68 -12.09 -14.46
CA ALA A 479 4.18 -13.44 -14.23
C ALA A 479 2.93 -13.74 -15.09
N SER A 480 2.79 -15.00 -15.54
CA SER A 480 1.65 -15.43 -16.36
C SER A 480 0.38 -15.68 -15.54
N VAL A 481 0.53 -15.90 -14.24
CA VAL A 481 -0.58 -16.10 -13.29
C VAL A 481 -0.50 -15.00 -12.24
N GLU A 482 -1.58 -14.27 -12.01
CA GLU A 482 -1.68 -13.23 -10.95
C GLU A 482 -0.47 -12.27 -10.89
N PRO A 483 -0.13 -11.54 -11.99
CA PRO A 483 1.00 -10.61 -11.98
C PRO A 483 0.80 -9.51 -10.94
N VAL A 484 1.88 -9.15 -10.23
CA VAL A 484 1.86 -8.15 -9.16
C VAL A 484 2.65 -6.92 -9.62
N ARG A 485 2.14 -5.72 -9.32
CA ARG A 485 2.88 -4.48 -9.61
C ARG A 485 4.07 -4.34 -8.67
N GLN A 486 5.28 -4.20 -9.22
CA GLN A 486 6.53 -4.21 -8.43
C GLN A 486 7.34 -2.91 -8.48
N ASP A 487 6.81 -1.84 -9.08
CA ASP A 487 7.51 -0.55 -9.24
C ASP A 487 8.14 -0.07 -7.92
N TYR A 488 7.39 -0.13 -6.81
CA TYR A 488 7.89 0.27 -5.49
C TYR A 488 9.10 -0.55 -5.02
N ASN A 489 9.05 -1.89 -5.14
CA ASN A 489 10.13 -2.75 -4.64
C ASN A 489 11.38 -2.62 -5.54
N LEU A 490 11.18 -2.52 -6.86
CA LEU A 490 12.26 -2.33 -7.83
C LEU A 490 12.90 -0.92 -7.76
N ALA A 491 12.20 0.07 -7.21
CA ALA A 491 12.75 1.41 -6.99
C ALA A 491 13.96 1.42 -6.04
N ILE A 492 14.18 0.38 -5.24
CA ILE A 492 15.38 0.22 -4.41
C ILE A 492 16.65 0.26 -5.26
N ASN A 493 16.65 -0.38 -6.43
CA ASN A 493 17.80 -0.37 -7.35
C ASN A 493 18.08 1.04 -7.86
N LYS A 494 17.04 1.85 -8.09
CA LYS A 494 17.18 3.26 -8.49
C LYS A 494 17.78 4.11 -7.37
N ILE A 495 17.37 3.89 -6.12
CA ILE A 495 17.99 4.55 -4.96
C ILE A 495 19.47 4.22 -4.89
N LYS A 496 19.83 2.95 -5.00
CA LYS A 496 21.23 2.50 -4.97
C LYS A 496 22.05 3.08 -6.12
N ALA A 497 21.48 3.17 -7.31
CA ALA A 497 22.10 3.78 -8.49
C ALA A 497 22.19 5.32 -8.43
N GLY A 498 21.55 5.96 -7.44
CA GLY A 498 21.49 7.42 -7.33
C GLY A 498 20.42 8.09 -8.19
N ASP A 499 19.54 7.32 -8.83
CA ASP A 499 18.37 7.82 -9.57
C ASP A 499 17.19 8.07 -8.61
N TYR A 500 17.34 9.06 -7.75
CA TYR A 500 16.32 9.39 -6.73
C TYR A 500 15.02 9.91 -7.35
N ASP A 501 15.09 10.59 -8.49
CA ASP A 501 13.90 11.08 -9.20
C ASP A 501 13.12 9.94 -9.85
N GLY A 502 13.81 8.99 -10.48
CA GLY A 502 13.19 7.76 -10.98
C GLY A 502 12.63 6.90 -9.86
N ALA A 503 13.33 6.78 -8.72
CA ALA A 503 12.82 6.07 -7.55
C ALA A 503 11.52 6.71 -7.01
N ALA A 504 11.50 8.03 -6.86
CA ALA A 504 10.31 8.77 -6.43
C ALA A 504 9.12 8.55 -7.38
N LYS A 505 9.39 8.55 -8.68
CA LYS A 505 8.37 8.32 -9.71
C LYS A 505 7.74 6.94 -9.61
N ASP A 506 8.55 5.89 -9.45
CA ASP A 506 8.08 4.51 -9.35
C ASP A 506 7.28 4.26 -8.05
N MET A 507 7.72 4.86 -6.95
CA MET A 507 7.03 4.78 -5.66
C MET A 507 5.70 5.59 -5.66
N GLY A 508 5.58 6.60 -6.53
CA GLY A 508 4.36 7.40 -6.69
C GLY A 508 4.08 8.32 -5.50
N ASN A 509 2.81 8.64 -5.25
CA ASN A 509 2.40 9.59 -4.20
C ASN A 509 2.15 8.90 -2.84
N LYS A 510 3.02 7.98 -2.45
CA LYS A 510 2.90 7.32 -1.13
C LYS A 510 3.08 8.32 0.01
N ASN A 511 2.20 8.23 0.99
CA ASN A 511 2.27 8.96 2.24
C ASN A 511 2.60 7.98 3.37
N CYS A 512 3.20 8.46 4.45
CA CYS A 512 3.47 7.65 5.64
C CYS A 512 4.26 6.38 5.31
N ASP A 513 5.30 6.54 4.50
CA ASP A 513 6.08 5.44 3.92
C ASP A 513 7.58 5.70 4.10
N TYR A 514 8.28 4.69 4.62
CA TYR A 514 9.69 4.80 4.96
C TYR A 514 10.57 5.06 3.74
N GLN A 515 10.36 4.32 2.65
CA GLN A 515 11.21 4.43 1.47
C GLN A 515 10.96 5.75 0.74
N MET A 516 9.70 6.20 0.69
CA MET A 516 9.38 7.52 0.17
C MET A 516 10.03 8.63 1.00
N ALA A 517 10.00 8.54 2.34
CA ALA A 517 10.69 9.52 3.19
C ALA A 517 12.21 9.52 2.94
N LEU A 518 12.81 8.35 2.76
CA LEU A 518 14.23 8.21 2.41
C LEU A 518 14.54 8.87 1.06
N VAL A 519 13.74 8.61 0.04
CA VAL A 519 13.90 9.22 -1.30
C VAL A 519 13.76 10.74 -1.23
N GLN A 520 12.76 11.25 -0.52
CA GLN A 520 12.58 12.68 -0.31
C GLN A 520 13.78 13.30 0.41
N CYS A 521 14.34 12.61 1.42
CA CYS A 521 15.57 13.03 2.10
C CYS A 521 16.77 13.09 1.13
N LEU A 522 16.94 12.08 0.28
CA LEU A 522 18.01 12.03 -0.75
C LEU A 522 17.82 13.09 -1.84
N GLN A 523 16.58 13.47 -2.15
CA GLN A 523 16.25 14.61 -3.01
C GLN A 523 16.43 15.97 -2.32
N LYS A 524 16.88 15.99 -1.06
CA LYS A 524 17.02 17.19 -0.21
C LYS A 524 15.68 17.91 0.05
N LYS A 525 14.55 17.22 -0.13
CA LYS A 525 13.18 17.65 0.19
C LYS A 525 12.85 17.35 1.65
N TYR A 526 13.62 17.94 2.56
CA TYR A 526 13.61 17.53 3.97
C TYR A 526 12.28 17.83 4.69
N ALA A 527 11.59 18.91 4.31
CA ALA A 527 10.29 19.24 4.90
C ALA A 527 9.21 18.22 4.50
N GLU A 528 9.22 17.76 3.25
CA GLU A 528 8.38 16.68 2.77
C GLU A 528 8.75 15.35 3.43
N ALA A 529 10.05 15.02 3.46
CA ALA A 529 10.56 13.82 4.12
C ALA A 529 10.14 13.75 5.59
N GLN A 530 10.21 14.88 6.31
CA GLN A 530 9.80 14.98 7.70
C GLN A 530 8.31 14.67 7.87
N LYS A 531 7.44 15.23 7.04
CA LYS A 531 6.00 14.94 7.08
C LYS A 531 5.72 13.46 6.80
N THR A 532 6.39 12.90 5.79
CA THR A 532 6.21 11.49 5.40
C THR A 532 6.67 10.54 6.50
N VAL A 533 7.85 10.76 7.10
CA VAL A 533 8.37 9.88 8.15
C VAL A 533 7.57 9.99 9.46
N GLU A 534 7.06 11.19 9.78
CA GLU A 534 6.30 11.43 11.02
C GLU A 534 4.94 10.75 11.03
N CYS A 535 4.29 10.58 9.89
CA CYS A 535 2.96 9.96 9.85
C CYS A 535 2.98 8.43 9.76
N ILE A 536 4.16 7.80 9.65
CA ILE A 536 4.30 6.33 9.71
C ILE A 536 3.76 5.80 11.05
N PRO A 537 2.77 4.87 11.05
CA PRO A 537 2.31 4.19 12.26
C PRO A 537 3.35 3.18 12.76
N ASP A 538 3.28 2.78 14.02
CA ASP A 538 4.10 1.70 14.61
C ASP A 538 5.60 1.81 14.30
N LYS A 539 6.15 3.02 14.45
CA LYS A 539 7.55 3.34 14.12
C LYS A 539 8.53 2.39 14.84
N ASN A 540 9.35 1.72 14.05
CA ASN A 540 10.46 0.91 14.54
C ASN A 540 11.75 1.76 14.65
N ALA A 541 12.85 1.11 15.07
CA ALA A 541 14.14 1.78 15.24
C ALA A 541 14.64 2.47 13.95
N ASP A 542 14.46 1.84 12.79
CA ASP A 542 14.91 2.38 11.50
C ASP A 542 14.14 3.66 11.12
N VAL A 543 12.82 3.67 11.33
CA VAL A 543 11.98 4.85 11.06
C VAL A 543 12.42 6.03 11.94
N TYR A 544 12.64 5.81 13.23
CA TYR A 544 13.16 6.86 14.12
C TYR A 544 14.57 7.30 13.73
N TYR A 545 15.44 6.39 13.32
CA TYR A 545 16.79 6.74 12.89
C TYR A 545 16.77 7.60 11.62
N LEU A 546 15.94 7.27 10.63
CA LEU A 546 15.75 8.10 9.44
C LEU A 546 15.19 9.48 9.80
N ALA A 547 14.23 9.56 10.72
CA ALA A 547 13.71 10.83 11.22
C ALA A 547 14.81 11.67 11.90
N ALA A 548 15.76 11.05 12.60
CA ALA A 548 16.93 11.73 13.15
C ALA A 548 17.86 12.26 12.05
N VAL A 549 18.10 11.48 10.99
CA VAL A 549 18.87 11.93 9.81
C VAL A 549 18.21 13.13 9.13
N ILE A 550 16.89 13.10 8.93
CA ILE A 550 16.14 14.21 8.35
C ILE A 550 16.26 15.46 9.24
N ALA A 551 16.02 15.32 10.55
CA ALA A 551 16.14 16.41 11.50
C ALA A 551 17.56 17.00 11.58
N ALA A 552 18.60 16.16 11.51
CA ALA A 552 19.99 16.59 11.44
C ALA A 552 20.27 17.47 10.22
N ASN A 553 19.72 17.10 9.05
CA ASN A 553 19.84 17.89 7.82
C ASN A 553 19.03 19.20 7.87
N MET A 554 17.89 19.19 8.55
CA MET A 554 17.08 20.39 8.82
C MET A 554 17.68 21.30 9.91
N LYS A 555 18.74 20.84 10.61
CA LYS A 555 19.32 21.51 11.79
C LYS A 555 18.32 21.66 12.95
N ASP A 556 17.33 20.78 13.03
CA ASP A 556 16.41 20.70 14.17
C ASP A 556 16.99 19.78 15.24
N GLU A 557 17.77 20.38 16.15
CA GLU A 557 18.48 19.66 17.20
C GLU A 557 17.54 18.94 18.17
N ASN A 558 16.37 19.54 18.46
CA ASN A 558 15.39 18.94 19.37
C ASN A 558 14.80 17.66 18.78
N ARG A 559 14.33 17.70 17.52
CA ARG A 559 13.82 16.53 16.82
C ARG A 559 14.91 15.49 16.59
N PHE A 560 16.13 15.92 16.27
CA PHE A 560 17.27 15.02 16.11
C PHE A 560 17.49 14.17 17.35
N TYR A 561 17.64 14.80 18.52
CA TYR A 561 17.89 14.08 19.76
C TYR A 561 16.69 13.24 20.21
N SER A 562 15.47 13.73 20.04
CA SER A 562 14.26 12.98 20.38
C SER A 562 14.17 11.68 19.56
N ASN A 563 14.32 11.78 18.23
CA ASN A 563 14.22 10.63 17.34
C ASN A 563 15.40 9.66 17.51
N LEU A 564 16.63 10.16 17.62
CA LEU A 564 17.79 9.29 17.84
C LEU A 564 17.68 8.53 19.17
N THR A 565 17.16 9.17 20.22
CA THR A 565 16.95 8.49 21.51
C THR A 565 15.98 7.31 21.39
N GLU A 566 14.84 7.49 20.73
CA GLU A 566 13.88 6.40 20.51
C GLU A 566 14.45 5.29 19.61
N ALA A 567 15.18 5.65 18.55
CA ALA A 567 15.86 4.67 17.70
C ALA A 567 16.81 3.78 18.50
N LEU A 568 17.66 4.37 19.34
CA LEU A 568 18.65 3.65 20.16
C LEU A 568 18.02 2.86 21.31
N LYS A 569 16.85 3.28 21.78
CA LYS A 569 16.07 2.53 22.78
C LYS A 569 15.46 1.26 22.17
N LEU A 570 14.93 1.35 20.96
CA LEU A 570 14.35 0.21 20.23
C LEU A 570 15.42 -0.73 19.66
N ASN A 571 16.56 -0.20 19.24
CA ASN A 571 17.72 -0.99 18.80
C ASN A 571 19.05 -0.37 19.29
N PRO A 572 19.60 -0.86 20.43
CA PRO A 572 20.87 -0.37 20.97
C PRO A 572 22.09 -0.55 20.05
N GLU A 573 22.05 -1.46 19.08
CA GLU A 573 23.17 -1.71 18.16
C GLU A 573 23.43 -0.50 17.23
N LEU A 574 22.38 0.31 16.98
CA LEU A 574 22.48 1.54 16.19
C LEU A 574 23.41 2.59 16.83
N LYS A 575 23.84 2.44 18.09
CA LYS A 575 24.85 3.30 18.71
C LYS A 575 26.19 3.27 17.96
N ALA A 576 26.61 2.09 17.52
CA ALA A 576 27.86 1.92 16.77
C ALA A 576 27.78 2.62 15.41
N GLN A 577 26.63 2.51 14.74
CA GLN A 577 26.35 3.21 13.50
C GLN A 577 26.32 4.73 13.70
N ALA A 578 25.58 5.22 14.69
CA ALA A 578 25.44 6.66 14.96
C ALA A 578 26.79 7.36 15.21
N LYS A 579 27.74 6.70 15.89
CA LYS A 579 29.10 7.23 16.11
C LYS A 579 29.83 7.54 14.80
N LYS A 580 29.62 6.70 13.79
CA LYS A 580 30.34 6.70 12.50
C LYS A 580 29.58 7.41 11.39
N ASP A 581 28.28 7.66 11.60
CA ASP A 581 27.41 8.24 10.60
C ASP A 581 27.80 9.69 10.28
N ALA A 582 28.16 9.95 9.01
CA ALA A 582 28.55 11.28 8.56
C ALA A 582 27.38 12.28 8.59
N GLU A 583 26.12 11.80 8.62
CA GLU A 583 24.95 12.66 8.83
C GLU A 583 24.96 13.35 10.20
N PHE A 584 25.63 12.74 11.20
CA PHE A 584 25.68 13.25 12.57
C PHE A 584 26.98 13.97 12.92
N LYS A 585 27.87 14.19 11.93
CA LYS A 585 29.21 14.79 12.15
C LYS A 585 29.17 16.12 12.92
N LYS A 586 28.13 16.94 12.68
CA LYS A 586 27.92 18.24 13.34
C LYS A 586 27.66 18.12 14.85
N PHE A 587 27.14 16.98 15.31
CA PHE A 587 26.79 16.71 16.71
C PHE A 587 27.87 15.96 17.49
N ARG A 588 28.81 15.26 16.81
CA ARG A 588 29.83 14.39 17.43
C ARG A 588 30.64 15.02 18.56
N LYS A 589 30.85 16.35 18.51
CA LYS A 589 31.63 17.09 19.53
C LYS A 589 30.80 17.48 20.76
N GLN A 590 29.48 17.48 20.64
CA GLN A 590 28.57 17.84 21.73
C GLN A 590 28.54 16.74 22.79
N GLU A 591 28.54 17.12 24.07
CA GLU A 591 28.58 16.15 25.16
C GLU A 591 27.31 15.30 25.21
N ARG A 592 26.14 15.91 24.96
CA ARG A 592 24.85 15.22 24.87
C ARG A 592 24.87 14.09 23.84
N PHE A 593 25.46 14.31 22.66
CA PHE A 593 25.60 13.26 21.65
C PHE A 593 26.51 12.14 22.13
N LYS A 594 27.69 12.48 22.68
CA LYS A 594 28.65 11.48 23.19
C LYS A 594 28.04 10.60 24.28
N GLU A 595 27.24 11.19 25.18
CA GLU A 595 26.51 10.47 26.22
C GLU A 595 25.44 9.55 25.62
N LEU A 596 24.68 10.04 24.64
CA LEU A 596 23.60 9.29 24.00
C LEU A 596 24.10 8.04 23.27
N VAL A 597 25.21 8.16 22.53
CA VAL A 597 25.77 7.04 21.77
C VAL A 597 26.73 6.17 22.59
N LYS A 598 26.99 6.51 23.86
CA LYS A 598 28.03 5.86 24.67
C LYS A 598 27.89 4.34 24.68
#